data_AF-A0A941TWK9-F1
#
_entry.id   AF-A0A941TWK9-F1
#
_cell.length_a   1.000
_cell.length_b   1.000
_cell.length_c   1.000
_cell.angle_alpha   90.00
_cell.angle_beta   90.00
_cell.angle_gamma   90.00
#
_symmetry.space_group_name_H-M   'P 1'
#
loop_
_entity.id
_entity.type
_entity.pdbx_description
1 polymer ?
#
loop_
_entity_poly.entity_id
_entity_poly.type
_entity_poly.pdbx_seq_one_letter_code
_entity_poly.pdbx_strand_id
1 'polypeptide(L)'
;MGQAMATNDARRARGKKVFEDVYGGVVPLPPNSDSVGFLQVLLDQSFAEVWSREALSIRDRRLIVMGVLAALGEDAPFVIQMKAALLKNELTAEQVREIPVFLAHYVGFPRAARMFQAVAAAGVPV
;
A
#
# COMPACT_ATOMS: atom_id res chain seq x y z
N MET A 1 -22.91 -26.21 2.21
CA MET A 1 -22.99 -24.79 1.81
C MET A 1 -22.77 -23.82 2.97
N GLY A 2 -23.36 -24.04 4.17
CA GLY A 2 -23.24 -23.12 5.32
C GLY A 2 -21.82 -22.88 5.86
N GLN A 3 -20.97 -23.90 5.99
CA GLN A 3 -19.58 -23.70 6.45
C GLN A 3 -18.72 -22.92 5.46
N ALA A 4 -18.87 -23.14 4.16
CA ALA A 4 -18.09 -22.44 3.14
C ALA A 4 -18.43 -20.94 3.07
N MET A 5 -19.70 -20.58 3.25
CA MET A 5 -20.12 -19.17 3.36
C MET A 5 -19.57 -18.53 4.65
N ALA A 6 -19.66 -19.21 5.79
CA ALA A 6 -19.11 -18.71 7.05
C ALA A 6 -17.59 -18.47 7.00
N THR A 7 -16.83 -19.36 6.33
CA THR A 7 -15.39 -19.19 6.10
C THR A 7 -15.09 -17.98 5.20
N ASN A 8 -15.89 -17.75 4.17
CA ASN A 8 -15.73 -16.61 3.28
C ASN A 8 -16.03 -15.28 4.00
N ASP A 9 -17.04 -15.25 4.86
CA ASP A 9 -17.40 -14.06 5.64
C ASP A 9 -16.32 -13.71 6.67
N ALA A 10 -15.75 -14.72 7.35
CA ALA A 10 -14.63 -14.52 8.26
C ALA A 10 -13.38 -14.00 7.54
N ARG A 11 -13.08 -14.54 6.35
CA ARG A 11 -11.98 -14.06 5.50
C ARG A 11 -12.21 -12.61 5.07
N ARG A 12 -13.42 -12.27 4.62
CA ARG A 12 -13.81 -10.91 4.25
C ARG A 12 -13.63 -9.94 5.40
N ALA A 13 -14.07 -10.31 6.60
CA ALA A 13 -13.95 -9.49 7.80
C ALA A 13 -12.47 -9.21 8.15
N ARG A 14 -11.61 -10.24 8.09
CA ARG A 14 -10.16 -10.08 8.26
C ARG A 14 -9.58 -9.14 7.19
N GLY A 15 -9.97 -9.32 5.93
CA GLY A 15 -9.55 -8.46 4.82
C GLY A 15 -9.89 -6.98 5.03
N LYS A 16 -11.13 -6.69 5.47
CA LYS A 16 -11.56 -5.32 5.81
C LYS A 16 -10.73 -4.73 6.95
N LYS A 17 -10.49 -5.50 8.02
CA LYS A 17 -9.65 -5.05 9.13
C LYS A 17 -8.24 -4.71 8.68
N VAL A 18 -7.59 -5.61 7.93
CA VAL A 18 -6.22 -5.40 7.46
C VAL A 18 -6.15 -4.24 6.46
N PHE A 19 -7.15 -4.07 5.59
CA PHE A 19 -7.24 -2.89 4.71
C PHE A 19 -7.23 -1.59 5.53
N GLU A 20 -8.06 -1.51 6.57
CA GLU A 20 -8.15 -0.34 7.44
C GLU A 20 -6.86 -0.10 8.22
N ASP A 21 -6.23 -1.18 8.70
CA ASP A 21 -4.93 -1.10 9.37
C ASP A 21 -3.86 -0.52 8.43
N VAL A 22 -3.85 -0.92 7.15
CA VAL A 22 -2.84 -0.51 6.17
C VAL A 22 -3.11 0.87 5.54
N TYR A 23 -4.35 1.17 5.17
CA TYR A 23 -4.73 2.36 4.39
C TYR A 23 -5.75 3.28 5.05
N GLY A 24 -6.31 2.89 6.21
CA GLY A 24 -7.28 3.70 6.95
C GLY A 24 -6.78 5.12 7.16
N GLY A 25 -7.61 6.10 6.79
CA GLY A 25 -7.29 7.54 6.81
C GLY A 25 -6.60 8.08 5.54
N VAL A 26 -6.15 7.24 4.62
CA VAL A 26 -5.57 7.65 3.32
C VAL A 26 -6.47 7.25 2.16
N VAL A 27 -6.94 6.00 2.16
CA VAL A 27 -7.86 5.48 1.16
C VAL A 27 -9.07 4.91 1.90
N PRO A 28 -10.23 5.59 1.85
CA PRO A 28 -11.42 5.04 2.47
C PRO A 28 -11.91 3.82 1.68
N LEU A 29 -12.36 2.80 2.38
CA LEU A 29 -13.02 1.67 1.74
C LEU A 29 -14.41 2.12 1.24
N PRO A 30 -14.75 1.95 -0.05
CA PRO A 30 -16.05 2.37 -0.56
C PRO A 30 -17.22 1.66 0.14
N PRO A 31 -18.39 2.31 0.23
CA PRO A 31 -19.64 1.63 0.61
C PRO A 31 -19.88 0.43 -0.31
N ASN A 32 -20.45 -0.65 0.23
CA ASN A 32 -20.74 -1.90 -0.49
C ASN A 32 -19.50 -2.61 -1.07
N SER A 33 -18.31 -2.34 -0.54
CA SER A 33 -17.05 -3.02 -0.92
C SER A 33 -17.08 -4.54 -0.79
N ASP A 34 -17.98 -5.07 0.05
CA ASP A 34 -18.28 -6.49 0.20
C ASP A 34 -19.21 -7.05 -0.86
N SER A 35 -19.77 -6.21 -1.74
CA SER A 35 -20.73 -6.59 -2.78
C SER A 35 -20.22 -6.30 -4.19
N VAL A 36 -19.11 -5.55 -4.32
CA VAL A 36 -18.43 -5.26 -5.59
C VAL A 36 -17.34 -6.29 -5.84
N GLY A 37 -17.49 -7.13 -6.88
CA GLY A 37 -16.61 -8.27 -7.14
C GLY A 37 -15.11 -7.93 -7.16
N PHE A 38 -14.71 -6.78 -7.71
CA PHE A 38 -13.31 -6.35 -7.70
C PHE A 38 -12.78 -6.06 -6.29
N LEU A 39 -13.54 -5.31 -5.48
CA LEU A 39 -13.18 -4.98 -4.10
C LEU A 39 -13.27 -6.20 -3.20
N GLN A 40 -14.19 -7.12 -3.51
CA GLN A 40 -14.24 -8.41 -2.84
C GLN A 40 -12.92 -9.18 -3.05
N VAL A 41 -12.48 -9.35 -4.29
CA VAL A 41 -11.22 -10.07 -4.56
C VAL A 41 -10.05 -9.41 -3.83
N LEU A 42 -9.97 -8.08 -3.86
CA LEU A 42 -8.96 -7.31 -3.14
C LEU A 42 -8.95 -7.62 -1.63
N LEU A 43 -10.12 -7.57 -0.98
CA LEU A 43 -10.23 -7.81 0.46
C LEU A 43 -9.92 -9.27 0.82
N ASP A 44 -10.49 -10.21 0.09
CA ASP A 44 -10.40 -11.64 0.39
C ASP A 44 -9.02 -12.23 0.11
N GLN A 45 -8.32 -11.73 -0.92
CA GLN A 45 -7.05 -12.31 -1.32
C GLN A 45 -5.90 -11.44 -0.85
N SER A 46 -5.84 -10.19 -1.29
CA SER A 46 -4.69 -9.33 -0.97
C SER A 46 -4.62 -9.05 0.52
N PHE A 47 -5.69 -8.54 1.14
CA PHE A 47 -5.62 -8.14 2.54
C PHE A 47 -5.77 -9.30 3.51
N ALA A 48 -6.72 -10.20 3.26
CA ALA A 48 -6.95 -11.31 4.17
C ALA A 48 -5.89 -12.41 4.10
N GLU A 49 -5.20 -12.62 2.98
CA GLU A 49 -4.25 -13.75 2.82
C GLU A 49 -2.79 -13.33 2.61
N VAL A 50 -2.52 -12.12 2.07
CA VAL A 50 -1.14 -11.69 1.77
C VAL A 50 -0.63 -10.67 2.78
N TRP A 51 -1.36 -9.59 3.00
CA TRP A 51 -0.97 -8.53 3.95
C TRP A 51 -1.13 -8.94 5.41
N SER A 52 -2.01 -9.89 5.70
CA SER A 52 -2.23 -10.44 7.05
C SER A 52 -1.10 -11.35 7.54
N ARG A 53 -0.19 -11.79 6.67
CA ARG A 53 0.91 -12.69 7.03
C ARG A 53 1.94 -11.94 7.89
N GLU A 54 2.61 -12.64 8.80
CA GLU A 54 3.49 -11.99 9.78
C GLU A 54 4.99 -12.07 9.44
N ALA A 55 5.36 -12.81 8.39
CA ALA A 55 6.77 -13.05 8.04
C ALA A 55 7.55 -11.78 7.62
N LEU A 56 6.85 -10.73 7.19
CA LEU A 56 7.41 -9.40 6.97
C LEU A 56 6.62 -8.41 7.82
N SER A 57 7.22 -7.28 8.17
CA SER A 57 6.46 -6.16 8.74
C SER A 57 5.66 -5.44 7.66
N ILE A 58 4.68 -4.61 8.05
CA ILE A 58 3.96 -3.73 7.10
C ILE A 58 4.93 -2.74 6.47
N ARG A 59 5.86 -2.20 7.26
CA ARG A 59 6.95 -1.33 6.80
C ARG A 59 7.75 -1.97 5.67
N ASP A 60 8.18 -3.22 5.82
CA ASP A 60 9.01 -3.91 4.81
C ASP A 60 8.22 -4.17 3.53
N ARG A 61 6.95 -4.59 3.65
CA ARG A 61 6.06 -4.72 2.49
C ARG A 61 5.89 -3.41 1.76
N ARG A 62 5.77 -2.31 2.50
CA ARG A 62 5.61 -0.97 1.92
C ARG A 62 6.81 -0.56 1.09
N LEU A 63 8.02 -0.79 1.60
CA LEU A 63 9.25 -0.55 0.85
C LEU A 63 9.31 -1.39 -0.45
N ILE A 64 8.91 -2.67 -0.39
CA ILE A 64 8.84 -3.53 -1.57
C ILE A 64 7.84 -2.97 -2.59
N VAL A 65 6.62 -2.64 -2.17
CA VAL A 65 5.58 -2.11 -3.05
C VAL A 65 6.02 -0.77 -3.66
N MET A 66 6.56 0.15 -2.85
CA MET A 66 7.07 1.43 -3.34
C MET A 66 8.22 1.24 -4.35
N GLY A 67 9.13 0.29 -4.11
CA GLY A 67 10.17 -0.07 -5.07
C GLY A 67 9.62 -0.59 -6.40
N VAL A 68 8.61 -1.47 -6.34
CA VAL A 68 7.93 -1.98 -7.56
C VAL A 68 7.23 -0.84 -8.31
N LEU A 69 6.51 0.03 -7.61
CA LEU A 69 5.81 1.16 -8.23
C LEU A 69 6.78 2.15 -8.89
N ALA A 70 7.91 2.44 -8.24
CA ALA A 70 8.98 3.24 -8.83
C ALA A 70 9.58 2.57 -10.07
N ALA A 71 9.81 1.25 -10.02
CA ALA A 71 10.29 0.49 -11.16
C ALA A 71 9.30 0.50 -12.33
N LEU A 72 8.00 0.49 -12.07
CA LEU A 72 6.95 0.60 -13.08
C LEU A 72 6.71 2.05 -13.55
N GLY A 73 7.19 3.04 -12.82
CA GLY A 73 6.99 4.47 -13.11
C GLY A 73 5.63 5.01 -12.66
N GLU A 74 5.00 4.35 -11.69
CA GLU A 74 3.64 4.60 -11.20
C GLU A 74 3.66 5.51 -9.95
N ASP A 75 3.63 6.83 -10.16
CA ASP A 75 3.78 7.84 -9.12
C ASP A 75 2.53 8.04 -8.25
N ALA A 76 1.35 8.05 -8.86
CA ALA A 76 0.09 8.19 -8.11
C ALA A 76 -0.08 7.13 -7.01
N PRO A 77 0.03 5.81 -7.29
CA PRO A 77 -0.03 4.81 -6.24
C PRO A 77 1.20 4.84 -5.33
N PHE A 78 2.38 5.29 -5.80
CA PHE A 78 3.55 5.45 -4.94
C PHE A 78 3.29 6.47 -3.82
N VAL A 79 2.68 7.61 -4.17
CA VAL A 79 2.28 8.65 -3.20
C VAL A 79 1.24 8.12 -2.21
N ILE A 80 0.32 7.25 -2.63
CA ILE A 80 -0.64 6.60 -1.72
C ILE A 80 0.10 5.74 -0.69
N GLN A 81 1.06 4.91 -1.13
CA GLN A 81 1.87 4.10 -0.22
C GLN A 81 2.62 4.95 0.79
N MET A 82 3.27 6.01 0.30
CA MET A 82 4.01 6.97 1.11
C MET A 82 3.13 7.63 2.17
N LYS A 83 1.96 8.17 1.78
CA LYS A 83 1.05 8.84 2.72
C LYS A 83 0.61 7.88 3.82
N ALA A 84 0.30 6.64 3.46
CA ALA A 84 -0.06 5.63 4.45
C ALA A 84 1.15 5.22 5.32
N ALA A 85 2.37 5.20 4.79
CA ALA A 85 3.59 4.99 5.57
C ALA A 85 3.75 6.02 6.68
N LEU A 86 3.59 7.30 6.32
CA LEU A 86 3.76 8.44 7.21
C LEU A 86 2.65 8.45 8.26
N LEU A 87 1.39 8.31 7.84
CA LEU A 87 0.24 8.30 8.73
C LEU A 87 0.33 7.19 9.78
N LYS A 88 0.81 6.00 9.38
CA LYS A 88 0.92 4.82 10.25
C LYS A 88 2.27 4.76 11.00
N ASN A 89 3.11 5.79 10.90
CA ASN A 89 4.43 5.88 11.52
C ASN A 89 5.38 4.71 11.16
N GLU A 90 5.27 4.21 9.94
CA GLU A 90 6.09 3.10 9.46
C GLU A 90 7.41 3.56 8.82
N LEU A 91 7.37 4.76 8.24
CA LEU A 91 8.54 5.46 7.69
C LEU A 91 8.53 6.91 8.15
N THR A 92 9.71 7.50 8.34
CA THR A 92 9.85 8.94 8.56
C THR A 92 9.85 9.70 7.22
N ALA A 93 9.66 11.02 7.29
CA ALA A 93 9.73 11.89 6.12
C ALA A 93 11.12 11.84 5.44
N GLU A 94 12.20 11.73 6.24
CA GLU A 94 13.58 11.56 5.77
C GLU A 94 13.73 10.23 5.01
N GLN A 95 13.22 9.13 5.57
CA GLN A 95 13.29 7.82 4.94
C GLN A 95 12.54 7.79 3.61
N VAL A 96 11.37 8.44 3.54
CA VAL A 96 10.60 8.57 2.31
C VAL A 96 11.37 9.31 1.21
N ARG A 97 12.08 10.38 1.57
CA ARG A 97 12.89 11.16 0.62
C ARG A 97 14.10 10.41 0.10
N GLU A 98 14.67 9.54 0.91
CA GLU A 98 15.83 8.73 0.54
C GLU A 98 15.48 7.64 -0.48
N ILE A 99 14.24 7.13 -0.47
CA ILE A 99 13.84 6.01 -1.35
C ILE A 99 14.07 6.32 -2.84
N PRO A 100 13.58 7.44 -3.42
CA PRO A 100 13.87 7.78 -4.82
C PRO A 100 15.37 7.96 -5.11
N VAL A 101 16.13 8.53 -4.17
CA VAL A 101 17.59 8.75 -4.33
C VAL A 101 18.30 7.41 -4.47
N PHE A 102 18.01 6.46 -3.60
CA PHE A 102 18.55 5.11 -3.67
C PHE A 102 18.12 4.40 -4.97
N LEU A 103 16.83 4.44 -5.28
CA LEU A 103 16.26 3.74 -6.43
C LEU A 103 16.75 4.28 -7.79
N ALA A 104 17.23 5.53 -7.87
CA ALA A 104 17.78 6.11 -9.11
C ALA A 104 18.85 5.23 -9.77
N HIS A 105 19.62 4.50 -8.96
CA HIS A 105 20.68 3.61 -9.43
C HIS A 105 20.18 2.27 -9.98
N TYR A 106 18.96 1.86 -9.61
CA TYR A 106 18.40 0.54 -9.94
C TYR A 106 17.26 0.60 -10.96
N VAL A 107 16.48 1.69 -10.93
CA VAL A 107 15.34 1.89 -11.84
C VAL A 107 15.58 3.02 -12.84
N GLY A 108 16.74 3.68 -12.76
CA GLY A 108 17.14 4.80 -13.61
C GLY A 108 16.64 6.15 -13.11
N PHE A 109 17.45 7.18 -13.35
CA PHE A 109 17.16 8.57 -12.95
C PHE A 109 15.81 9.11 -13.42
N PRO A 110 15.32 8.87 -14.65
CA PRO A 110 14.03 9.43 -15.07
C PRO A 110 12.84 8.94 -14.22
N ARG A 111 12.78 7.65 -13.89
CA ARG A 111 11.71 7.08 -13.06
C ARG A 111 11.83 7.52 -11.60
N ALA A 112 13.05 7.49 -11.06
CA ALA A 112 13.30 7.94 -9.70
C ALA A 112 13.03 9.44 -9.51
N ALA A 113 13.44 10.28 -10.45
CA ALA A 113 13.16 11.72 -10.41
C ALA A 113 11.65 12.00 -10.39
N ARG A 114 10.85 11.22 -11.15
CA ARG A 114 9.39 11.33 -11.09
C ARG A 114 8.84 11.02 -9.70
N MET A 115 9.33 9.97 -9.03
CA MET A 115 8.93 9.66 -7.65
C MET A 115 9.34 10.77 -6.68
N PHE A 116 10.57 11.28 -6.81
CA PHE A 116 11.07 12.39 -5.99
C PHE A 116 10.19 13.64 -6.11
N GLN A 117 9.82 14.03 -7.34
CA GLN A 117 8.93 15.16 -7.58
C GLN A 117 7.51 14.91 -7.02
N ALA A 118 7.00 13.68 -7.13
CA ALA A 118 5.70 13.33 -6.57
C ALA A 118 5.68 13.39 -5.03
N VAL A 119 6.77 12.95 -4.38
CA VAL A 119 6.97 13.09 -2.92
C VAL A 119 6.97 14.56 -2.50
N ALA A 120 7.74 15.40 -3.21
CA ALA A 120 7.81 16.84 -2.98
C ALA A 120 6.43 17.51 -3.09
N ALA A 121 5.73 17.25 -4.19
CA ALA A 121 4.41 17.81 -4.48
C ALA A 121 3.34 17.38 -3.47
N ALA A 122 3.53 16.25 -2.79
CA ALA A 122 2.62 15.75 -1.76
C ALA A 122 2.85 16.37 -0.37
N GLY A 123 3.74 17.36 -0.25
CA GLY A 123 3.96 18.12 0.98
C GLY A 123 5.05 17.56 1.90
N VAL A 124 5.85 16.61 1.43
CA VAL A 124 7.08 16.19 2.12
C VAL A 124 8.22 17.08 1.61
N PRO A 125 8.77 18.01 2.42
CA PRO A 125 9.77 18.96 1.95
C PRO A 125 11.03 18.24 1.50
N VAL A 126 11.38 18.37 0.22
CA VAL A 126 12.59 17.79 -0.41
C VAL A 126 13.83 18.63 -0.17
#